data_AF-A0A8C7ML66-F1
#
_entry.id   AF-A0A8C7ML66-F1
#
_cell.length_a   1.000
_cell.length_b   1.000
_cell.length_c   1.000
_cell.angle_alpha   90.00
_cell.angle_beta   90.00
_cell.angle_gamma   90.00
#
_symmetry.space_group_name_H-M   'P 1'
#
loop_
_entity.id
_entity.type
_entity.pdbx_description
1 polymer ?
#
loop_
_entity_poly.entity_id
_entity_poly.type
_entity_poly.pdbx_seq_one_letter_code
_entity_poly.pdbx_strand_id
1 'polypeptide(L)'
;NMSSGPPQSPTVAKTEVTVEGECPIFAATFAYWDNILGPRVSMANHTLNGEILRSTECGAVDVKFFVLAEKGVIIISLIFDGELKGDKNTCALSIILPQTELAFYLPLHTVCVDRLKHIIRKGRIWMQKGYNIISVLSEIVPIMELLSSMKTHSVQEDLDIKDTILNDDDIGDSYHEDFLHKAVSSHLQTCGCSMVVGSNPDKVNKVVLTLCLFLTPAERKCSRFCKADSTFKYDTGLFVQGLLKDSVGSFVLPFRQVLYSPYPTTHIDVDINTVKQMPPCYEHTHIQRPILHQCTGARCAHELLTLTLMTCLSAFKKWERN
;
A
#
# COMPACT_ATOMS: atom_id res chain seq x y z
N ASN A 1 -6.86 57.28 11.57
CA ASN A 1 -7.42 55.98 11.98
C ASN A 1 -7.50 55.03 10.79
N MET A 2 -6.38 54.38 10.44
CA MET A 2 -6.37 53.26 9.50
C MET A 2 -6.30 51.98 10.33
N SER A 3 -7.46 51.33 10.51
CA SER A 3 -7.55 49.97 11.04
C SER A 3 -7.32 49.00 9.89
N SER A 4 -6.06 48.64 9.63
CA SER A 4 -5.75 47.48 8.78
C SER A 4 -6.16 46.23 9.56
N GLY A 5 -7.27 45.62 9.16
CA GLY A 5 -7.65 44.29 9.64
C GLY A 5 -6.54 43.27 9.39
N PRO A 6 -6.48 42.17 10.18
CA PRO A 6 -5.44 41.16 9.99
C PRO A 6 -5.50 40.62 8.56
N PRO A 7 -4.34 40.28 7.96
CA PRO A 7 -4.29 39.75 6.60
C PRO A 7 -5.15 38.49 6.53
N GLN A 8 -6.12 38.48 5.61
CA GLN A 8 -6.94 37.31 5.34
C GLN A 8 -6.02 36.13 4.98
N SER A 9 -6.13 35.04 5.73
CA SER A 9 -5.43 33.80 5.42
C SER A 9 -5.82 33.35 4.00
N PRO A 10 -4.87 33.03 3.12
CA PRO A 10 -5.18 32.68 1.75
C PRO A 10 -6.03 31.40 1.70
N THR A 11 -6.97 31.35 0.77
CA THR A 11 -7.90 30.23 0.55
C THR A 11 -7.13 28.93 0.31
N VAL A 12 -7.17 28.02 1.28
CA VAL A 12 -6.65 26.65 1.11
C VAL A 12 -7.56 25.95 0.09
N ALA A 13 -7.00 25.54 -1.05
CA ALA A 13 -7.72 24.74 -2.02
C ALA A 13 -8.09 23.39 -1.37
N LYS A 14 -9.38 23.08 -1.33
CA LYS A 14 -9.92 21.84 -0.78
C LYS A 14 -10.60 21.06 -1.88
N THR A 15 -10.38 19.76 -1.88
CA THR A 15 -11.09 18.81 -2.74
C THR A 15 -11.71 17.77 -1.84
N GLU A 16 -13.03 17.59 -1.96
CA GLU A 16 -13.74 16.53 -1.27
C GLU A 16 -13.76 15.30 -2.18
N VAL A 17 -13.47 14.13 -1.60
CA VAL A 17 -13.50 12.85 -2.32
C VAL A 17 -14.47 11.94 -1.60
N THR A 18 -15.43 11.40 -2.35
CA THR A 18 -16.34 10.36 -1.87
C THR A 18 -15.66 9.00 -1.99
N VAL A 19 -15.53 8.29 -0.87
CA VAL A 19 -15.02 6.91 -0.83
C VAL A 19 -16.16 6.00 -0.38
N GLU A 20 -16.24 4.79 -0.94
CA GLU A 20 -17.22 3.81 -0.48
C GLU A 20 -16.92 3.34 0.95
N GLY A 21 -17.93 3.37 1.81
CA GLY A 21 -17.82 2.98 3.21
C GLY A 21 -17.29 4.07 4.14
N GLU A 22 -17.01 3.69 5.39
CA GLU A 22 -16.50 4.60 6.41
C GLU A 22 -14.97 4.76 6.26
N CYS A 23 -14.53 5.91 5.75
CA CYS A 23 -13.10 6.19 5.62
C CYS A 23 -12.51 6.65 6.97
N PRO A 24 -11.47 5.97 7.50
CA PRO A 24 -10.83 6.38 8.76
C PRO A 24 -9.91 7.60 8.58
N ILE A 25 -9.64 8.04 7.35
CA ILE A 25 -8.87 9.26 7.08
C ILE A 25 -9.83 10.46 7.11
N PHE A 26 -9.55 11.43 7.98
CA PHE A 26 -10.28 12.70 8.00
C PHE A 26 -9.81 13.65 6.91
N ALA A 27 -8.51 13.72 6.68
CA ALA A 27 -7.95 14.61 5.68
C ALA A 27 -6.56 14.14 5.25
N ALA A 28 -6.21 14.48 4.02
CA ALA A 28 -4.83 14.46 3.56
C ALA A 28 -4.41 15.86 3.14
N THR A 29 -3.20 16.25 3.52
CA THR A 29 -2.68 17.59 3.26
C THR A 29 -1.33 17.53 2.60
N PHE A 30 -1.14 18.37 1.59
CA PHE A 30 0.17 18.65 1.02
C PHE A 30 0.61 20.05 1.43
N ALA A 31 1.81 20.17 1.97
CA ALA A 31 2.42 21.44 2.32
C ALA A 31 3.81 21.53 1.71
N TYR A 32 4.23 22.74 1.34
CA TYR A 32 5.61 23.02 0.98
C TYR A 32 6.06 24.29 1.69
N TRP A 33 7.33 24.30 2.10
CA TRP A 33 7.98 25.48 2.64
C TRP A 33 8.52 26.30 1.47
N ASP A 34 8.00 27.51 1.30
CA ASP A 34 8.55 28.53 0.41
C ASP A 34 9.32 29.52 1.29
N ASN A 35 10.61 29.72 1.02
CA ASN A 35 11.64 30.29 1.91
C ASN A 35 11.39 31.70 2.49
N ILE A 36 10.19 32.26 2.35
CA ILE A 36 9.82 33.63 2.77
C ILE A 36 8.65 33.65 3.79
N LEU A 37 7.76 32.66 3.83
CA LEU A 37 6.47 32.77 4.56
C LEU A 37 6.10 31.62 5.49
N GLY A 38 6.91 30.56 5.55
CA GLY A 38 6.59 29.35 6.30
C GLY A 38 5.41 28.54 5.72
N PRO A 39 5.07 27.38 6.32
CA PRO A 39 4.08 26.45 5.83
C PRO A 39 2.70 27.10 5.91
N ARG A 40 2.02 27.13 4.77
CA ARG A 40 0.75 27.85 4.61
C ARG A 40 -0.47 27.12 5.18
N VAL A 41 -0.27 25.99 5.86
CA VAL A 41 -1.30 25.22 6.57
C VAL A 41 -0.87 25.11 8.04
N SER A 42 -1.72 25.57 8.97
CA SER A 42 -1.38 25.69 10.41
C SER A 42 -0.79 24.42 11.04
N MET A 43 -1.21 23.23 10.61
CA MET A 43 -0.67 21.95 11.08
C MET A 43 0.68 21.59 10.46
N ALA A 44 0.95 22.05 9.23
CA ALA A 44 2.24 21.84 8.57
C ALA A 44 3.38 22.58 9.27
N ASN A 45 3.08 23.67 10.01
CA ASN A 45 4.06 24.33 10.88
C ASN A 45 4.61 23.38 11.94
N HIS A 46 3.78 22.57 12.60
CA HIS A 46 4.26 21.62 13.61
C HIS A 46 5.13 20.50 13.01
N THR A 47 4.88 20.13 11.76
CA THR A 47 5.62 19.08 11.06
C THR A 47 6.96 19.56 10.49
N LEU A 48 6.96 20.76 9.89
CA LEU A 48 8.07 21.30 9.10
C LEU A 48 8.96 22.29 9.88
N ASN A 49 8.50 22.83 11.01
CA ASN A 49 9.36 23.66 11.86
C ASN A 49 10.55 22.84 12.37
N GLY A 50 11.76 23.23 11.99
CA GLY A 50 13.02 22.56 12.35
C GLY A 50 13.72 21.81 11.21
N GLU A 51 13.10 21.68 10.03
CA GLU A 51 13.68 20.97 8.87
C GLU A 51 14.46 21.86 7.89
N ILE A 52 14.69 23.14 8.25
CA ILE A 52 15.27 24.18 7.36
C ILE A 52 16.75 23.90 6.99
N LEU A 53 17.46 23.11 7.80
CA LEU A 53 18.88 22.79 7.61
C LEU A 53 19.12 21.33 7.19
N ARG A 54 18.10 20.66 6.65
CA ARG A 54 18.17 19.23 6.38
C ARG A 54 19.17 18.92 5.26
N SER A 55 20.31 18.34 5.61
CA SER A 55 21.28 17.78 4.66
C SER A 55 21.04 16.28 4.49
N THR A 56 19.88 15.89 3.97
CA THR A 56 19.61 14.48 3.67
C THR A 56 20.19 14.05 2.34
N GLU A 57 20.58 12.77 2.24
CA GLU A 57 20.94 12.16 0.97
C GLU A 57 19.82 12.37 -0.06
N CYS A 58 20.21 12.70 -1.29
CA CYS A 58 19.28 12.98 -2.38
C CYS A 58 18.28 11.84 -2.55
N GLY A 59 17.01 12.10 -2.22
CA GLY A 59 15.93 11.12 -2.37
C GLY A 59 15.42 10.49 -1.08
N ALA A 60 15.99 10.79 0.10
CA ALA A 60 15.45 10.32 1.37
C ALA A 60 14.02 10.86 1.61
N VAL A 61 13.18 10.07 2.27
CA VAL A 61 11.83 10.45 2.70
C VAL A 61 11.71 10.11 4.17
N ASP A 62 11.46 11.13 4.97
CA ASP A 62 11.38 11.01 6.42
C ASP A 62 9.96 10.86 6.89
N VAL A 63 9.74 9.98 7.85
CA VAL A 63 8.40 9.68 8.38
C VAL A 63 8.33 10.21 9.80
N LYS A 64 7.39 11.11 10.06
CA LYS A 64 7.04 11.57 11.40
C LYS A 64 5.63 11.10 11.76
N PHE A 65 5.50 10.53 12.95
CA PHE A 65 4.25 10.08 13.53
C PHE A 65 3.93 10.92 14.75
N PHE A 66 2.80 11.63 14.73
CA PHE A 66 2.37 12.51 15.81
C PHE A 66 1.03 12.03 16.38
N VAL A 67 0.93 12.04 17.71
CA VAL A 67 -0.33 11.87 18.43
C VAL A 67 -0.65 13.19 19.12
N LEU A 68 -1.66 13.90 18.64
CA LEU A 68 -2.11 15.16 19.23
C LEU A 68 -3.36 14.91 20.08
N ALA A 69 -3.15 14.46 21.33
CA ALA A 69 -4.23 14.09 22.24
C ALA A 69 -5.22 15.24 22.50
N GLU A 70 -4.73 16.48 22.61
CA GLU A 70 -5.55 17.67 22.82
C GLU A 70 -6.54 17.93 21.66
N LYS A 71 -6.19 17.49 20.45
CA LYS A 71 -7.03 17.64 19.25
C LYS A 71 -7.73 16.34 18.85
N GLY A 72 -7.48 15.24 19.56
CA GLY A 72 -8.05 13.92 19.27
C GLY A 72 -7.65 13.36 17.91
N VAL A 73 -6.47 13.69 17.38
CA VAL A 73 -6.01 13.25 16.05
C VAL A 73 -4.62 12.64 16.08
N ILE A 74 -4.37 11.73 15.15
CA ILE A 74 -3.06 11.22 14.78
C ILE A 74 -2.68 11.74 13.39
N ILE A 75 -1.40 12.07 13.22
CA ILE A 75 -0.88 12.62 11.97
C ILE A 75 0.35 11.83 11.57
N ILE A 76 0.31 11.31 10.36
CA ILE A 76 1.45 10.66 9.73
C ILE A 76 1.91 11.58 8.62
N SER A 77 3.13 12.10 8.74
CA SER A 77 3.68 13.04 7.78
C SER A 77 4.98 12.52 7.20
N LEU A 78 5.04 12.51 5.87
CA LEU A 78 6.23 12.19 5.12
C LEU A 78 6.86 13.47 4.59
N ILE A 79 8.08 13.75 5.02
CA ILE A 79 8.83 14.95 4.70
C ILE A 79 9.89 14.59 3.66
N PHE A 80 9.97 15.39 2.60
CA PHE A 80 10.81 15.06 1.46
C PHE A 80 11.19 16.31 0.67
N ASP A 81 12.35 16.26 0.03
CA ASP A 81 12.76 17.34 -0.89
C ASP A 81 12.04 17.21 -2.24
N GLY A 82 11.50 18.32 -2.72
CA GLY A 82 10.88 18.47 -4.03
C GLY A 82 11.49 19.62 -4.81
N GLU A 83 11.31 19.63 -6.12
CA GLU A 83 11.76 20.70 -7.01
C GLU A 83 10.54 21.27 -7.72
N LEU A 84 10.14 22.49 -7.35
CA LEU A 84 8.97 23.15 -7.93
C LEU A 84 9.44 24.36 -8.72
N LYS A 85 9.21 24.36 -10.04
CA LYS A 85 9.63 25.44 -10.96
C LYS A 85 11.14 25.75 -10.91
N GLY A 86 11.98 24.75 -10.63
CA GLY A 86 13.44 24.89 -10.56
C GLY A 86 13.99 25.23 -9.18
N ASP A 87 13.12 25.57 -8.21
CA ASP A 87 13.53 25.82 -6.82
C ASP A 87 13.39 24.55 -5.98
N LYS A 88 14.44 24.25 -5.21
CA LYS A 88 14.42 23.18 -4.21
C LYS A 88 13.59 23.63 -3.01
N ASN A 89 12.55 22.87 -2.70
CA ASN A 89 11.64 23.14 -1.60
C ASN A 89 11.46 21.88 -0.74
N THR A 90 11.41 22.07 0.58
CA THR A 90 11.03 20.98 1.49
C THR A 90 9.51 20.85 1.50
N CYS A 91 9.03 19.65 1.18
CA CYS A 91 7.62 19.31 1.08
C CYS A 91 7.23 18.31 2.17
N ALA A 92 5.95 18.34 2.56
CA ALA A 92 5.35 17.36 3.44
C ALA A 92 4.02 16.87 2.86
N LEU A 93 3.85 15.56 2.83
CA LEU A 93 2.58 14.90 2.60
C LEU A 93 2.10 14.28 3.91
N SER A 94 0.94 14.68 4.40
CA SER A 94 0.40 14.20 5.67
C SER A 94 -0.98 13.57 5.51
N ILE A 95 -1.23 12.48 6.24
CA ILE A 95 -2.55 11.89 6.44
C ILE A 95 -2.94 12.10 7.91
N ILE A 96 -4.19 12.49 8.12
CA ILE A 96 -4.78 12.79 9.43
C ILE A 96 -5.92 11.80 9.69
N LEU A 97 -5.87 11.12 10.83
CA LEU A 97 -6.90 10.20 11.29
C LEU A 97 -7.33 10.60 12.72
N PRO A 98 -8.54 10.24 13.18
CA PRO A 98 -8.90 10.39 14.59
C PRO A 98 -8.03 9.49 15.47
N GLN A 99 -7.74 9.96 16.68
CA GLN A 99 -6.97 9.19 17.66
C GLN A 99 -7.67 7.88 18.07
N THR A 100 -9.00 7.82 17.97
CA THR A 100 -9.77 6.59 18.21
C THR A 100 -9.37 5.44 17.27
N GLU A 101 -8.81 5.74 16.11
CA GLU A 101 -8.38 4.76 15.10
C GLU A 101 -6.91 4.34 15.27
N LEU A 102 -6.23 4.76 16.34
CA LEU A 102 -4.81 4.46 16.56
C LEU A 102 -4.53 2.95 16.55
N ALA A 103 -5.28 2.18 17.33
CA ALA A 103 -5.10 0.73 17.42
C ALA A 103 -5.34 0.02 16.07
N PHE A 104 -6.32 0.51 15.30
CA PHE A 104 -6.60 0.02 13.95
C PHE A 104 -5.46 0.34 12.97
N TYR A 105 -4.90 1.55 13.05
CA TYR A 105 -3.89 2.02 12.09
C TYR A 105 -2.50 1.40 12.32
N LEU A 106 -2.12 1.10 13.57
CA LEU A 106 -0.75 0.68 13.90
C LEU A 106 -0.26 -0.55 13.11
N PRO A 107 -1.02 -1.66 12.97
CA PRO A 107 -0.59 -2.79 12.13
C PRO A 107 -0.37 -2.37 10.66
N LEU A 108 -1.21 -1.48 10.15
CA LEU A 108 -1.18 -1.02 8.76
C LEU A 108 -0.17 0.10 8.49
N HIS A 109 0.53 0.59 9.52
CA HIS A 109 1.42 1.75 9.41
C HIS A 109 2.46 1.58 8.31
N THR A 110 3.17 0.45 8.30
CA THR A 110 4.21 0.17 7.29
C THR A 110 3.64 0.14 5.88
N VAL A 111 2.47 -0.50 5.69
CA VAL A 111 1.78 -0.58 4.40
C VAL A 111 1.41 0.82 3.89
N CYS A 112 0.84 1.66 4.76
CA CYS A 112 0.50 3.03 4.41
C CYS A 112 1.73 3.88 4.09
N VAL A 113 2.77 3.80 4.91
CA VAL A 113 4.00 4.57 4.73
C VAL A 113 4.70 4.21 3.42
N ASP A 114 4.81 2.93 3.09
CA ASP A 114 5.50 2.52 1.87
C ASP A 114 4.74 2.92 0.60
N ARG A 115 3.40 2.89 0.65
CA ARG A 115 2.56 3.44 -0.41
C ARG A 115 2.71 4.96 -0.54
N LEU A 116 2.72 5.69 0.57
CA LEU A 116 2.96 7.13 0.57
C LEU A 116 4.34 7.48 0.02
N LYS A 117 5.38 6.70 0.36
CA LYS A 117 6.72 6.85 -0.23
C LYS A 117 6.68 6.66 -1.75
N HIS A 118 5.90 5.70 -2.26
CA HIS A 118 5.73 5.50 -3.71
C HIS A 118 5.02 6.69 -4.37
N ILE A 119 3.97 7.22 -3.76
CA ILE A 119 3.27 8.43 -4.21
C ILE A 119 4.25 9.62 -4.26
N ILE A 120 5.08 9.79 -3.22
CA ILE A 120 6.10 10.84 -3.17
C ILE A 120 7.14 10.69 -4.27
N ARG A 121 7.60 9.46 -4.56
CA ARG A 121 8.55 9.22 -5.66
C ARG A 121 7.97 9.66 -7.01
N LYS A 122 6.73 9.29 -7.32
CA LYS A 122 6.02 9.78 -8.52
C LYS A 122 5.84 11.30 -8.48
N GLY A 123 5.42 11.83 -7.33
CA GLY A 123 5.18 13.25 -7.10
C GLY A 123 6.41 14.09 -7.35
N ARG A 124 7.60 13.66 -6.90
CA ARG A 124 8.87 14.33 -7.19
C ARG A 124 9.13 14.49 -8.68
N ILE A 125 8.89 13.44 -9.48
CA ILE A 125 9.03 13.49 -10.94
C ILE A 125 8.02 14.46 -11.56
N TRP A 126 6.78 14.47 -11.05
CA TRP A 126 5.75 15.38 -11.52
C TRP A 126 6.09 16.84 -11.21
N MET A 127 6.59 17.11 -10.01
CA MET A 127 7.06 18.44 -9.61
C MET A 127 8.21 18.93 -10.51
N GLN A 128 9.20 18.06 -10.78
CA GLN A 128 10.30 18.35 -11.72
C GLN A 128 9.82 18.66 -13.14
N LYS A 129 8.79 17.96 -13.61
CA LYS A 129 8.18 18.19 -14.93
C LYS A 129 7.17 19.35 -14.94
N GLY A 130 6.91 19.99 -13.82
CA GLY A 130 5.97 21.13 -13.71
C GLY A 130 4.48 20.75 -13.72
N TYR A 131 4.12 19.50 -13.44
CA TYR A 131 2.72 19.08 -13.31
C TYR A 131 2.09 19.61 -12.00
N ASN A 132 0.76 19.72 -12.00
CA ASN A 132 0.00 20.24 -10.86
C ASN A 132 0.04 19.26 -9.67
N ILE A 133 0.45 19.74 -8.50
CA ILE A 133 0.54 19.00 -7.23
C ILE A 133 -0.80 18.37 -6.81
N ILE A 134 -1.94 18.95 -7.21
CA ILE A 134 -3.27 18.37 -6.91
C ILE A 134 -3.39 16.94 -7.46
N SER A 135 -2.71 16.60 -8.55
CA SER A 135 -2.66 15.23 -9.07
C SER A 135 -1.98 14.24 -8.12
N VAL A 136 -1.03 14.69 -7.30
CA VAL A 136 -0.38 13.86 -6.27
C VAL A 136 -1.39 13.52 -5.17
N LEU A 137 -2.27 14.47 -4.81
CA LEU A 137 -3.31 14.25 -3.81
C LEU A 137 -4.36 13.23 -4.27
N SER A 138 -4.66 13.14 -5.58
CA SER A 138 -5.56 12.08 -6.08
C SER A 138 -4.99 10.67 -5.97
N GLU A 139 -3.66 10.51 -5.87
CA GLU A 139 -3.04 9.19 -5.65
C GLU A 139 -3.22 8.70 -4.20
N ILE A 140 -3.83 9.50 -3.30
CA ILE A 140 -4.16 9.10 -1.93
C ILE A 140 -5.46 8.30 -1.88
N VAL A 141 -6.33 8.45 -2.88
CA VAL A 141 -7.63 7.75 -2.94
C VAL A 141 -7.48 6.22 -2.80
N PRO A 142 -6.54 5.54 -3.48
CA PRO A 142 -6.29 4.12 -3.24
C PRO A 142 -5.90 3.75 -1.80
N ILE A 143 -5.26 4.67 -1.06
CA ILE A 143 -4.94 4.44 0.36
C ILE A 143 -6.21 4.58 1.22
N MET A 144 -7.07 5.56 0.89
CA MET A 144 -8.36 5.73 1.56
C MET A 144 -9.27 4.52 1.35
N GLU A 145 -9.35 4.02 0.11
CA GLU A 145 -10.07 2.79 -0.26
C GLU A 145 -9.50 1.57 0.48
N LEU A 146 -8.17 1.43 0.52
CA LEU A 146 -7.50 0.37 1.28
C LEU A 146 -7.92 0.40 2.76
N LEU A 147 -7.78 1.54 3.44
CA LEU A 147 -8.11 1.63 4.86
C LEU A 147 -9.61 1.41 5.14
N SER A 148 -10.49 1.91 4.26
CA SER A 148 -11.94 1.61 4.33
C SER A 148 -12.21 0.10 4.23
N SER A 149 -11.53 -0.57 3.29
CA SER A 149 -11.67 -2.02 3.12
C SER A 149 -11.12 -2.82 4.31
N MET A 150 -10.02 -2.38 4.93
CA MET A 150 -9.45 -3.03 6.10
C MET A 150 -10.34 -2.87 7.33
N LYS A 151 -11.05 -1.74 7.47
CA LYS A 151 -11.99 -1.53 8.59
C LYS A 151 -13.16 -2.52 8.56
N THR A 152 -13.57 -2.94 7.37
CA THR A 152 -14.76 -3.78 7.15
C THR A 152 -14.46 -5.25 6.89
N HIS A 153 -13.30 -5.59 6.31
CA HIS A 153 -12.98 -6.93 5.83
C HIS A 153 -11.59 -7.41 6.27
N SER A 154 -10.97 -6.78 7.29
CA SER A 154 -9.73 -7.33 7.88
C SER A 154 -9.98 -8.65 8.60
N VAL A 155 -8.97 -9.50 8.60
CA VAL A 155 -9.00 -10.74 9.39
C VAL A 155 -8.89 -10.40 10.88
N GLN A 156 -9.66 -11.09 11.71
CA GLN A 156 -9.64 -10.91 13.16
C GLN A 156 -8.35 -11.49 13.77
N GLU A 157 -8.00 -11.04 14.98
CA GLU A 157 -6.83 -11.55 15.71
C GLU A 157 -7.04 -12.99 16.13
N ASP A 158 -8.21 -13.28 16.70
CA ASP A 158 -8.62 -14.62 17.10
C ASP A 158 -9.23 -15.35 15.91
N LEU A 159 -8.75 -16.56 15.67
CA LEU A 159 -9.23 -17.45 14.61
C LEU A 159 -9.64 -18.78 15.23
N ASP A 160 -10.85 -19.24 14.94
CA ASP A 160 -11.25 -20.61 15.24
C ASP A 160 -10.83 -21.52 14.09
N ILE A 161 -10.18 -22.64 14.43
CA ILE A 161 -9.76 -23.66 13.47
C ILE A 161 -10.99 -24.25 12.75
N LYS A 162 -12.16 -24.24 13.39
CA LYS A 162 -13.41 -24.75 12.82
C LYS A 162 -13.87 -24.03 11.56
N ASP A 163 -13.49 -22.77 11.40
CA ASP A 163 -13.87 -21.95 10.26
C ASP A 163 -12.91 -22.15 9.06
N THR A 164 -11.90 -22.99 9.22
CA THR A 164 -10.86 -23.25 8.22
C THR A 164 -11.12 -24.54 7.45
N ILE A 165 -10.33 -24.77 6.39
CA ILE A 165 -10.40 -26.01 5.62
C ILE A 165 -10.03 -27.22 6.49
N LEU A 166 -9.24 -27.03 7.56
CA LEU A 166 -8.79 -28.11 8.44
C LEU A 166 -9.91 -28.84 9.18
N ASN A 167 -11.10 -28.24 9.26
CA ASN A 167 -12.27 -28.82 9.89
C ASN A 167 -13.22 -29.48 8.89
N ASP A 168 -12.87 -29.54 7.59
CA ASP A 168 -13.68 -30.23 6.60
C ASP A 168 -13.44 -31.74 6.65
N ASP A 169 -14.52 -32.52 6.71
CA ASP A 169 -14.46 -33.98 6.72
C ASP A 169 -13.93 -34.55 5.38
N ASP A 170 -13.93 -33.73 4.31
CA ASP A 170 -13.56 -34.09 2.93
C ASP A 170 -12.07 -33.89 2.59
N ILE A 171 -11.21 -33.52 3.56
CA ILE A 171 -9.75 -33.34 3.32
C ILE A 171 -9.08 -34.65 2.84
N GLY A 172 -9.68 -35.80 3.14
CA GLY A 172 -9.14 -37.13 2.81
C GLY A 172 -9.07 -37.46 1.32
N ASP A 173 -9.63 -36.63 0.44
CA ASP A 173 -9.41 -36.76 -1.00
C ASP A 173 -7.98 -36.31 -1.34
N SER A 174 -7.14 -37.24 -1.82
CA SER A 174 -5.71 -37.02 -2.08
C SER A 174 -5.39 -35.78 -2.94
N TYR A 175 -6.33 -35.37 -3.80
CA TYR A 175 -6.21 -34.19 -4.64
C TYR A 175 -6.34 -32.87 -3.86
N HIS A 176 -7.22 -32.84 -2.86
CA HIS A 176 -7.40 -31.69 -1.97
C HIS A 176 -6.25 -31.58 -0.96
N GLU A 177 -5.74 -32.72 -0.49
CA GLU A 177 -4.55 -32.78 0.37
C GLU A 177 -3.31 -32.22 -0.35
N ASP A 178 -3.04 -32.64 -1.59
CA ASP A 178 -1.92 -32.15 -2.39
C ASP A 178 -1.99 -30.63 -2.63
N PHE A 179 -3.18 -30.12 -2.93
CA PHE A 179 -3.41 -28.69 -3.12
C PHE A 179 -3.13 -27.90 -1.84
N LEU A 180 -3.68 -28.35 -0.71
CA LEU A 180 -3.52 -27.68 0.58
C LEU A 180 -2.06 -27.71 1.04
N HIS A 181 -1.37 -28.85 0.88
CA HIS A 181 0.05 -28.97 1.19
C HIS A 181 0.89 -27.99 0.36
N LYS A 182 0.64 -27.90 -0.95
CA LYS A 182 1.32 -26.92 -1.82
C LYS A 182 1.02 -25.48 -1.41
N ALA A 183 -0.23 -25.16 -1.11
CA ALA A 183 -0.66 -23.82 -0.72
C ALA A 183 0.04 -23.37 0.57
N VAL A 184 -0.01 -24.19 1.63
CA VAL A 184 0.60 -23.90 2.93
C VAL A 184 2.12 -23.83 2.82
N SER A 185 2.75 -24.83 2.17
CA SER A 185 4.22 -24.85 2.01
C SER A 185 4.71 -23.62 1.25
N SER A 186 4.02 -23.26 0.15
CA SER A 186 4.36 -22.09 -0.64
C SER A 186 4.18 -20.79 0.14
N HIS A 187 3.07 -20.64 0.86
CA HIS A 187 2.78 -19.49 1.73
C HIS A 187 3.88 -19.24 2.77
N LEU A 188 4.33 -20.30 3.44
CA LEU A 188 5.41 -20.20 4.43
C LEU A 188 6.76 -19.83 3.78
N GLN A 189 7.03 -20.37 2.59
CA GLN A 189 8.24 -20.06 1.82
C GLN A 189 8.24 -18.64 1.22
N THR A 190 7.07 -18.03 1.03
CA THR A 190 6.92 -16.63 0.59
C THR A 190 6.63 -15.69 1.76
N CYS A 191 7.20 -15.97 2.93
CA CYS A 191 7.16 -15.08 4.10
C CYS A 191 5.73 -14.74 4.58
N GLY A 192 4.77 -15.66 4.40
CA GLY A 192 3.39 -15.44 4.81
C GLY A 192 2.58 -14.55 3.86
N CYS A 193 3.12 -14.18 2.70
CA CYS A 193 2.42 -13.35 1.72
C CYS A 193 1.71 -14.22 0.66
N SER A 194 0.40 -14.07 0.50
CA SER A 194 -0.40 -14.84 -0.44
C SER A 194 -1.60 -14.06 -0.99
N MET A 195 -1.89 -14.30 -2.25
CA MET A 195 -3.08 -13.80 -2.93
C MET A 195 -3.92 -15.01 -3.36
N VAL A 196 -5.11 -15.10 -2.78
CA VAL A 196 -6.07 -16.18 -3.01
C VAL A 196 -7.15 -15.66 -3.95
N VAL A 197 -7.32 -16.33 -5.10
CA VAL A 197 -8.21 -15.91 -6.17
C VAL A 197 -9.22 -17.02 -6.45
N GLY A 198 -10.48 -16.65 -6.65
CA GLY A 198 -11.53 -17.60 -7.02
C GLY A 198 -12.83 -16.93 -7.42
N SER A 199 -13.79 -17.73 -7.87
CA SER A 199 -15.12 -17.25 -8.27
C SER A 199 -16.13 -17.28 -7.13
N ASN A 200 -15.88 -18.08 -6.09
CA ASN A 200 -16.76 -18.20 -4.93
C ASN A 200 -16.11 -17.55 -3.68
N PRO A 201 -16.78 -16.56 -3.05
CA PRO A 201 -16.22 -15.83 -1.91
C PRO A 201 -16.03 -16.69 -0.66
N ASP A 202 -16.92 -17.65 -0.40
CA ASP A 202 -16.83 -18.53 0.76
C ASP A 202 -15.59 -19.43 0.65
N LYS A 203 -15.37 -20.03 -0.53
CA LYS A 203 -14.17 -20.85 -0.79
C LYS A 203 -12.89 -20.04 -0.65
N VAL A 204 -12.84 -18.84 -1.22
CA VAL A 204 -11.68 -17.95 -1.11
C VAL A 204 -11.42 -17.58 0.34
N ASN A 205 -12.45 -17.14 1.08
CA ASN A 205 -12.31 -16.73 2.47
C ASN A 205 -11.90 -17.88 3.39
N LYS A 206 -12.35 -19.10 3.11
CA LYS A 206 -11.93 -20.29 3.87
C LYS A 206 -10.44 -20.60 3.69
N VAL A 207 -9.90 -20.48 2.47
CA VAL A 207 -8.46 -20.59 2.22
C VAL A 207 -7.71 -19.45 2.89
N VAL A 208 -8.21 -18.20 2.80
CA VAL A 208 -7.62 -17.04 3.48
C VAL A 208 -7.50 -17.29 5.00
N LEU A 209 -8.57 -17.75 5.65
CA LEU A 209 -8.58 -18.11 7.07
C LEU A 209 -7.54 -19.19 7.38
N THR A 210 -7.50 -20.24 6.56
CA THR A 210 -6.58 -21.37 6.73
C THR A 210 -5.12 -20.92 6.69
N LEU A 211 -4.75 -20.04 5.76
CA LEU A 211 -3.39 -19.50 5.69
C LEU A 211 -3.10 -18.55 6.86
N CYS A 212 -4.07 -17.76 7.28
CA CYS A 212 -3.92 -16.83 8.41
C CYS A 212 -3.66 -17.53 9.76
N LEU A 213 -3.96 -18.83 9.90
CA LEU A 213 -3.59 -19.61 11.08
C LEU A 213 -2.07 -19.58 11.35
N PHE A 214 -1.27 -19.50 10.28
CA PHE A 214 0.20 -19.50 10.36
C PHE A 214 0.80 -18.11 10.55
N LEU A 215 -0.03 -17.08 10.67
CA LEU A 215 0.38 -15.70 10.89
C LEU A 215 0.20 -15.28 12.35
N THR A 216 0.99 -14.30 12.77
CA THR A 216 0.82 -13.64 14.06
C THR A 216 -0.44 -12.76 14.07
N PRO A 217 -1.02 -12.42 15.25
CA PRO A 217 -2.22 -11.59 15.33
C PRO A 217 -2.09 -10.22 14.62
N ALA A 218 -0.91 -9.60 14.67
CA ALA A 218 -0.64 -8.34 13.97
C ALA A 218 -0.63 -8.50 12.44
N GLU A 219 -0.10 -9.61 11.93
CA GLU A 219 -0.07 -9.92 10.49
C GLU A 219 -1.47 -10.29 9.96
N ARG A 220 -2.30 -10.94 10.79
CA ARG A 220 -3.72 -11.17 10.49
C ARG A 220 -4.48 -9.86 10.30
N LYS A 221 -4.25 -8.87 11.16
CA LYS A 221 -4.81 -7.51 10.98
C LYS A 221 -4.34 -6.81 9.70
N CYS A 222 -3.24 -7.27 9.11
CA CYS A 222 -2.72 -6.85 7.81
C CYS A 222 -3.12 -7.81 6.67
N SER A 223 -4.15 -8.63 6.87
CA SER A 223 -4.74 -9.52 5.87
C SER A 223 -6.21 -9.18 5.66
N ARG A 224 -6.75 -9.49 4.48
CA ARG A 224 -8.10 -9.07 4.05
C ARG A 224 -8.88 -10.19 3.39
N PHE A 225 -10.15 -10.34 3.79
CA PHE A 225 -11.12 -11.20 3.12
C PHE A 225 -11.54 -10.64 1.76
N CYS A 226 -12.02 -11.52 0.89
CA CYS A 226 -12.78 -11.10 -0.28
C CYS A 226 -14.21 -10.74 0.12
N LYS A 227 -14.86 -9.90 -0.69
CA LYS A 227 -16.28 -9.54 -0.55
C LYS A 227 -16.99 -9.86 -1.86
N ALA A 228 -18.12 -10.55 -1.77
CA ALA A 228 -18.93 -11.07 -2.89
C ALA A 228 -19.16 -10.04 -4.02
N ASP A 229 -19.45 -8.79 -3.65
CA ASP A 229 -19.77 -7.72 -4.60
C ASP A 229 -18.64 -6.68 -4.74
N SER A 230 -17.43 -6.95 -4.21
CA SER A 230 -16.31 -6.01 -4.31
C SER A 230 -15.48 -6.22 -5.56
N THR A 231 -14.94 -5.12 -6.07
CA THR A 231 -13.85 -5.10 -7.05
C THR A 231 -12.51 -4.83 -6.37
N PHE A 232 -12.27 -5.47 -5.22
CA PHE A 232 -10.99 -5.33 -4.54
C PHE A 232 -9.86 -5.69 -5.50
N LYS A 233 -8.86 -4.81 -5.54
CA LYS A 233 -7.64 -5.00 -6.29
C LYS A 233 -6.56 -5.54 -5.37
N TYR A 234 -5.54 -6.14 -5.96
CA TYR A 234 -4.36 -6.50 -5.20
C TYR A 234 -3.76 -5.27 -4.54
N ASP A 235 -3.49 -5.41 -3.25
CA ASP A 235 -2.93 -4.36 -2.44
C ASP A 235 -1.53 -4.73 -1.97
N THR A 236 -0.50 -4.06 -2.50
CA THR A 236 0.89 -4.18 -2.04
C THR A 236 1.00 -3.99 -0.53
N GLY A 237 1.66 -4.94 0.14
CA GLY A 237 2.00 -4.87 1.56
C GLY A 237 1.06 -5.61 2.52
N LEU A 238 -0.11 -6.08 2.07
CA LEU A 238 -0.92 -7.01 2.90
C LEU A 238 -0.35 -8.43 2.82
N PHE A 239 -0.50 -9.20 3.90
CA PHE A 239 0.00 -10.58 3.99
C PHE A 239 -0.89 -11.53 3.19
N VAL A 240 -2.12 -11.79 3.64
CA VAL A 240 -3.07 -12.64 2.89
C VAL A 240 -4.21 -11.79 2.35
N GLN A 241 -4.57 -11.98 1.09
CA GLN A 241 -5.65 -11.24 0.44
C GLN A 241 -6.54 -12.17 -0.36
N GLY A 242 -7.84 -12.14 -0.10
CA GLY A 242 -8.85 -12.75 -0.95
C GLY A 242 -9.28 -11.80 -2.06
N LEU A 243 -9.27 -12.26 -3.31
CA LEU A 243 -9.74 -11.51 -4.48
C LEU A 243 -10.68 -12.37 -5.30
N LEU A 244 -11.70 -11.76 -5.90
CA LEU A 244 -12.62 -12.45 -6.79
C LEU A 244 -12.19 -12.30 -8.25
N LYS A 245 -12.47 -13.34 -9.03
CA LYS A 245 -12.38 -13.27 -10.50
C LYS A 245 -13.48 -12.37 -11.05
N ASP A 246 -13.27 -11.84 -12.25
CA ASP A 246 -14.29 -11.09 -12.95
C ASP A 246 -15.46 -11.98 -13.40
N SER A 247 -16.52 -11.37 -13.94
CA SER A 247 -17.71 -12.10 -14.42
C SER A 247 -17.43 -13.09 -15.56
N VAL A 248 -16.24 -13.02 -16.19
CA VAL A 248 -15.79 -13.94 -17.25
C VAL A 248 -14.93 -15.07 -16.68
N GLY A 249 -14.72 -15.10 -15.35
CA GLY A 249 -13.85 -16.06 -14.68
C GLY A 249 -12.36 -15.77 -14.91
N SER A 250 -12.02 -14.53 -15.28
CA SER A 250 -10.66 -14.08 -15.54
C SER A 250 -10.12 -13.27 -14.36
N PHE A 251 -8.80 -13.31 -14.18
CA PHE A 251 -8.10 -12.50 -13.19
C PHE A 251 -6.82 -11.95 -13.79
N VAL A 252 -6.66 -10.63 -13.78
CA VAL A 252 -5.47 -9.96 -14.27
C VAL A 252 -4.50 -9.76 -13.11
N LEU A 253 -3.42 -10.54 -13.09
CA LEU A 253 -2.35 -10.34 -12.11
C LEU A 253 -1.70 -8.95 -12.30
N PRO A 254 -1.69 -8.10 -11.27
CA PRO A 254 -1.03 -6.81 -11.34
C PRO A 254 0.47 -6.96 -11.08
N PHE A 255 1.19 -7.51 -12.06
CA PHE A 255 2.60 -7.87 -11.97
C PHE A 255 3.51 -6.78 -11.38
N ARG A 256 3.31 -5.51 -11.78
CA ARG A 256 4.09 -4.39 -11.23
C ARG A 256 3.86 -4.19 -9.73
N GLN A 257 2.61 -4.28 -9.27
CA GLN A 257 2.28 -4.11 -7.86
C GLN A 257 2.87 -5.24 -7.04
N VAL A 258 2.71 -6.48 -7.50
CA VAL A 258 3.29 -7.67 -6.86
C VAL A 258 4.81 -7.54 -6.71
N LEU A 259 5.51 -7.00 -7.71
CA LEU A 259 6.94 -6.72 -7.61
C LEU A 259 7.29 -5.58 -6.65
N TYR A 260 6.41 -4.61 -6.44
CA TYR A 260 6.60 -3.54 -5.46
C TYR A 260 6.33 -3.99 -4.02
N SER A 261 5.76 -5.19 -3.80
CA SER A 261 5.56 -5.73 -2.47
C SER A 261 6.90 -6.02 -1.77
N PRO A 262 7.02 -5.79 -0.45
CA PRO A 262 8.28 -5.99 0.27
C PRO A 262 8.74 -7.46 0.27
N TYR A 263 7.79 -8.39 0.20
CA TYR A 263 8.04 -9.83 0.18
C TYR A 263 7.47 -10.48 -1.08
N PRO A 264 8.03 -11.62 -1.53
CA PRO A 264 7.43 -12.41 -2.61
C PRO A 264 6.02 -12.86 -2.23
N THR A 265 5.16 -13.09 -3.21
CA THR A 265 3.75 -13.47 -2.99
C THR A 265 3.46 -14.82 -3.66
N THR A 266 2.76 -15.71 -2.96
CA THR A 266 2.18 -16.91 -3.58
C THR A 266 0.82 -16.59 -4.16
N HIS A 267 0.57 -17.05 -5.39
CA HIS A 267 -0.73 -16.97 -6.03
C HIS A 267 -1.44 -18.32 -5.95
N ILE A 268 -2.62 -18.32 -5.34
CA ILE A 268 -3.42 -19.51 -5.12
C ILE A 268 -4.74 -19.31 -5.86
N ASP A 269 -5.02 -20.15 -6.85
CA ASP A 269 -6.31 -20.16 -7.55
C ASP A 269 -7.13 -21.36 -7.06
N VAL A 270 -8.24 -21.07 -6.39
CA VAL A 270 -9.09 -22.08 -5.74
C VAL A 270 -10.10 -22.72 -6.69
N ASP A 271 -10.32 -22.16 -7.89
CA ASP A 271 -11.25 -22.76 -8.85
C ASP A 271 -10.57 -23.88 -9.64
N ILE A 272 -9.27 -23.69 -9.95
CA ILE A 272 -8.45 -24.67 -10.68
C ILE A 272 -7.44 -25.39 -9.79
N ASN A 273 -7.44 -25.12 -8.48
CA ASN A 273 -6.52 -25.70 -7.49
C ASN A 273 -5.04 -25.59 -7.88
N THR A 274 -4.63 -24.40 -8.35
CA THR A 274 -3.24 -24.13 -8.72
C THR A 274 -2.55 -23.21 -7.73
N VAL A 275 -1.27 -23.48 -7.48
CA VAL A 275 -0.42 -22.71 -6.58
C VAL A 275 0.82 -22.30 -7.36
N LYS A 276 1.02 -21.01 -7.57
CA LYS A 276 2.18 -20.44 -8.28
C LYS A 276 3.00 -19.59 -7.34
N GLN A 277 4.27 -19.91 -7.23
CA GLN A 277 5.17 -19.30 -6.25
C GLN A 277 6.16 -18.33 -6.87
N MET A 278 6.29 -17.13 -6.30
CA MET A 278 7.35 -16.20 -6.67
C MET A 278 8.74 -16.68 -6.22
N PRO A 279 9.83 -16.16 -6.83
CA PRO A 279 11.18 -16.48 -6.38
C PRO A 279 11.41 -16.17 -4.89
N PRO A 280 12.39 -16.83 -4.25
CA PRO A 280 12.73 -16.58 -2.85
C PRO A 280 13.04 -15.11 -2.57
N CYS A 281 12.89 -14.69 -1.31
CA CYS A 281 12.97 -13.29 -0.90
C CYS A 281 14.25 -12.57 -1.34
N TYR A 282 15.41 -13.24 -1.36
CA TYR A 282 16.67 -12.64 -1.79
C TYR A 282 16.66 -12.28 -3.30
N GLU A 283 16.10 -13.17 -4.14
CA GLU A 283 15.97 -12.98 -5.58
C GLU A 283 14.92 -11.90 -5.87
N HIS A 284 13.78 -11.94 -5.15
CA HIS A 284 12.75 -10.90 -5.21
C HIS A 284 13.31 -9.51 -4.91
N THR A 285 14.05 -9.36 -3.80
CA THR A 285 14.67 -8.08 -3.42
C THR A 285 15.68 -7.60 -4.47
N HIS A 286 16.44 -8.52 -5.05
CA HIS A 286 17.40 -8.21 -6.11
C HIS A 286 16.71 -7.70 -7.39
N ILE A 287 15.60 -8.32 -7.79
CA ILE A 287 14.79 -7.91 -8.96
C ILE A 287 14.07 -6.59 -8.68
N GLN A 288 13.55 -6.40 -7.47
CA GLN A 288 12.77 -5.23 -7.10
C GLN A 288 13.61 -3.94 -7.11
N ARG A 289 14.85 -3.99 -6.61
CA ARG A 289 15.74 -2.83 -6.46
C ARG A 289 15.88 -2.00 -7.76
N PRO A 290 16.29 -2.56 -8.92
CA PRO A 290 16.40 -1.78 -10.15
C PRO A 290 15.06 -1.22 -10.64
N ILE A 291 13.95 -1.92 -10.40
CA ILE A 291 12.60 -1.46 -10.80
C ILE A 291 12.19 -0.23 -9.98
N LEU A 292 12.45 -0.26 -8.66
CA LEU A 292 12.26 0.91 -7.80
C LEU A 292 13.15 2.09 -8.22
N HIS A 293 14.40 1.85 -8.60
CA HIS A 293 15.31 2.90 -9.06
C HIS A 293 14.89 3.50 -10.42
N GLN A 294 14.35 2.71 -11.35
CA GLN A 294 13.82 3.23 -12.62
C GLN A 294 12.61 4.15 -12.42
N CYS A 295 11.78 3.88 -11.40
CA CYS A 295 10.71 4.80 -11.02
C CYS A 295 11.22 6.14 -10.45
N THR A 296 12.53 6.31 -10.24
CA THR A 296 13.14 7.54 -9.70
C THR A 296 14.07 8.27 -10.67
N GLY A 297 14.50 7.63 -11.77
CA GLY A 297 15.53 8.17 -12.67
C GLY A 297 14.99 8.59 -14.03
N ALA A 298 14.86 9.90 -14.27
CA ALA A 298 14.53 10.47 -15.58
C ALA A 298 15.66 10.38 -16.63
N ARG A 299 16.71 9.56 -16.44
CA ARG A 299 17.91 9.55 -17.32
C ARG A 299 18.30 8.23 -17.97
N CYS A 300 17.62 7.11 -17.72
CA CYS A 300 17.96 5.84 -18.36
C CYS A 300 16.74 5.10 -18.92
N ALA A 301 15.92 5.80 -19.71
CA ALA A 301 14.67 5.23 -20.20
C ALA A 301 14.84 4.27 -21.40
N HIS A 302 15.95 4.26 -22.15
CA HIS A 302 15.97 3.49 -23.41
C HIS A 302 16.67 2.12 -23.37
N GLU A 303 17.82 1.98 -22.68
CA GLU A 303 18.54 0.70 -22.61
C GLU A 303 18.08 -0.20 -21.45
N LEU A 304 17.60 0.39 -20.36
CA LEU A 304 17.16 -0.34 -19.16
C LEU A 304 15.72 -0.89 -19.26
N LEU A 305 14.88 -0.32 -20.13
CA LEU A 305 13.53 -0.82 -20.39
C LEU A 305 13.56 -2.20 -21.06
N THR A 306 14.55 -2.46 -21.92
CA THR A 306 14.75 -3.74 -22.61
C THR A 306 15.22 -4.82 -21.64
N LEU A 307 16.16 -4.50 -20.75
CA LEU A 307 16.60 -5.42 -19.69
C LEU A 307 15.50 -5.70 -18.65
N THR A 308 14.65 -4.71 -18.36
CA THR A 308 13.56 -4.86 -17.38
C THR A 308 12.42 -5.67 -17.96
N LEU A 309 12.05 -5.46 -19.22
CA LEU A 309 11.12 -6.34 -19.93
C LEU A 309 11.68 -7.76 -19.95
N MET A 310 12.94 -7.98 -20.32
CA MET A 310 13.56 -9.31 -20.32
C MET A 310 13.58 -9.97 -18.94
N THR A 311 13.90 -9.22 -17.87
CA THR A 311 13.99 -9.75 -16.49
C THR A 311 12.61 -9.96 -15.87
N CYS A 312 11.66 -9.07 -16.17
CA CYS A 312 10.26 -9.22 -15.77
C CYS A 312 9.60 -10.38 -16.53
N LEU A 313 9.85 -10.52 -17.83
CA LEU A 313 9.40 -11.65 -18.64
C LEU A 313 10.09 -12.95 -18.21
N SER A 314 11.36 -12.94 -17.78
CA SER A 314 12.02 -14.15 -17.28
C SER A 314 11.50 -14.56 -15.92
N ALA A 315 11.27 -13.61 -15.00
CA ALA A 315 10.64 -13.85 -13.71
C ALA A 315 9.17 -14.31 -13.88
N PHE A 316 8.43 -13.69 -14.79
CA PHE A 316 7.07 -14.09 -15.16
C PHE A 316 7.06 -15.49 -15.79
N LYS A 317 7.95 -15.78 -16.76
CA LYS A 317 8.09 -17.13 -17.32
C LYS A 317 8.54 -18.17 -16.28
N LYS A 318 9.29 -17.78 -15.25
CA LYS A 318 9.67 -18.67 -14.14
C LYS A 318 8.47 -18.93 -13.22
N TRP A 319 7.63 -17.91 -13.00
CA TRP A 319 6.37 -17.99 -12.26
C TRP A 319 5.24 -18.70 -13.02
N GLU A 320 5.24 -18.69 -14.35
CA GLU A 320 4.31 -19.50 -15.16
C GLU A 320 4.73 -20.98 -15.27
N ARG A 321 6.02 -21.28 -15.06
CA ARG A 321 6.59 -22.64 -15.17
C ARG A 321 6.55 -23.43 -13.87
N ASN A 322 6.33 -22.76 -12.74
CA ASN A 322 6.19 -23.36 -11.41
C ASN A 322 4.73 -23.29 -10.96
#